data_AF-A0A259LM60-F1
#
_entry.id   AF-A0A259LM60-F1
#
_cell.length_a   1.000
_cell.length_b   1.000
_cell.length_c   1.000
_cell.angle_alpha   90.00
_cell.angle_beta   90.00
_cell.angle_gamma   90.00
#
_symmetry.space_group_name_H-M   'P 1'
#
loop_
_entity.id
_entity.type
_entity.pdbx_description
1 polymer ?
#
loop_
_entity_poly.entity_id
_entity_poly.type
_entity_poly.pdbx_seq_one_letter_code
_entity_poly.pdbx_strand_id
1 'polypeptide(L)'
;QQSIVLFTVLKVVGAVYLLWIAWHCLRARASGIHVETEGASAQSSWAAFRLGFLTNALNPKATLFFVSLFSVVISPGTPLALQAGYGLYMAIATGLWFAMVAVFFTHPKVRRGFSRFGHWLDRMMGGILLLLAGQLLLSTVTGSEPPSAPSPGTGR
;
A
#
# COMPACT_ATOMS: atom_id res chain seq x y z
N GLN A 1 13.55 -15.20 20.92
CA GLN A 1 14.86 -14.96 20.28
C GLN A 1 14.74 -14.97 18.75
N GLN A 2 14.33 -16.07 18.09
CA GLN A 2 14.23 -16.11 16.61
C GLN A 2 13.27 -15.07 16.00
N SER A 3 12.13 -14.79 16.64
CA SER A 3 11.17 -13.80 16.15
C SER A 3 11.73 -12.36 16.17
N ILE A 4 12.68 -12.03 17.06
CA ILE A 4 13.26 -10.69 17.16
C ILE A 4 14.19 -10.45 15.97
N VAL A 5 15.10 -11.40 15.68
CA VAL A 5 16.02 -11.31 14.54
C VAL A 5 15.26 -11.31 13.22
N LEU A 6 14.28 -12.22 13.05
CA LEU A 6 13.48 -12.29 11.83
C LEU A 6 12.68 -11.00 11.61
N PHE A 7 12.10 -10.44 12.66
CA PHE A 7 11.35 -9.18 12.59
C PHE A 7 12.26 -8.00 12.25
N THR A 8 13.46 -7.93 12.84
CA THR A 8 14.46 -6.91 12.50
C THR A 8 14.92 -7.03 11.05
N VAL A 9 15.22 -8.24 10.57
CA VAL A 9 15.59 -8.49 9.17
C VAL A 9 14.45 -8.04 8.25
N LEU A 10 13.21 -8.41 8.55
CA LEU A 10 12.04 -8.01 7.75
C LEU A 10 11.87 -6.49 7.70
N LYS A 11 12.07 -5.79 8.83
CA LYS A 11 12.01 -4.33 8.89
C LYS A 11 13.11 -3.67 8.04
N VAL A 12 14.34 -4.17 8.11
CA VAL A 12 15.46 -3.62 7.32
C VAL A 12 15.23 -3.86 5.83
N VAL A 13 14.83 -5.07 5.43
CA VAL A 13 14.49 -5.39 4.04
C VAL A 13 13.34 -4.49 3.55
N GLY A 14 12.29 -4.33 4.35
CA GLY A 14 11.18 -3.43 4.05
C GLY A 14 11.62 -1.98 3.88
N ALA A 15 12.50 -1.48 4.76
CA ALA A 15 13.03 -0.12 4.67
C ALA A 15 13.86 0.10 3.39
N VAL A 16 14.75 -0.83 3.04
CA VAL A 16 15.54 -0.76 1.79
C VAL A 16 14.62 -0.76 0.58
N TYR A 17 13.58 -1.59 0.57
CA TYR A 17 12.61 -1.62 -0.51
C TYR A 17 11.82 -0.31 -0.63
N LEU A 18 11.39 0.27 0.50
CA LEU A 18 10.72 1.57 0.51
C LEU A 18 11.63 2.69 -0.01
N LEU A 19 12.91 2.69 0.36
CA LEU A 19 13.90 3.64 -0.18
C LEU A 19 14.07 3.48 -1.69
N TRP A 20 14.12 2.24 -2.17
CA TRP A 20 14.22 1.95 -3.60
C TRP A 20 13.00 2.51 -4.36
N ILE A 21 11.77 2.26 -3.91
CA ILE A 21 10.57 2.84 -4.54
C ILE A 21 10.58 4.36 -4.43
N ALA A 22 10.89 4.91 -3.25
CA ALA A 22 10.93 6.35 -3.03
C ALA A 22 11.88 7.06 -4.00
N TRP A 23 13.07 6.48 -4.22
CA TRP A 23 14.04 6.98 -5.17
C TRP A 23 13.50 7.02 -6.61
N HIS A 24 12.80 5.96 -7.04
CA HIS A 24 12.18 5.91 -8.37
C HIS A 24 11.08 6.97 -8.52
N CYS A 25 10.22 7.12 -7.50
CA CYS A 25 9.16 8.13 -7.46
C CYS A 25 9.72 9.56 -7.45
N LEU A 26 10.81 9.83 -6.71
CA LEU A 26 11.45 11.15 -6.66
C LEU A 26 12.13 11.53 -7.99
N ARG A 27 12.60 10.54 -8.75
CA ARG A 27 13.19 10.71 -10.08
C ARG A 27 12.18 10.77 -11.21
N ALA A 28 10.88 10.64 -10.91
CA ALA A 28 9.82 10.81 -11.89
C ALA A 28 9.94 12.21 -12.54
N ARG A 29 10.24 12.23 -13.84
CA ARG A 29 10.34 13.47 -14.61
C ARG A 29 8.95 13.90 -15.06
N ALA A 30 8.78 15.21 -15.21
CA ALA A 30 7.65 15.83 -15.91
C ALA A 30 7.74 15.58 -17.42
N SER A 31 7.96 14.33 -17.86
CA SER A 31 7.72 13.97 -19.25
C SER A 31 6.25 13.59 -19.29
N GLY A 32 5.39 14.53 -19.67
CA GLY A 32 3.94 14.33 -19.63
C GLY A 32 3.62 13.04 -20.38
N ILE A 33 3.12 12.02 -19.68
CA ILE A 33 2.96 10.61 -20.11
C ILE A 33 3.24 10.43 -21.61
N HIS A 34 4.52 10.46 -21.97
CA HIS A 34 4.97 10.01 -23.26
C HIS A 34 5.19 8.52 -23.01
N VAL A 35 4.09 7.77 -23.16
CA VAL A 35 4.26 6.41 -23.62
C VAL A 35 4.95 6.58 -24.96
N GLU A 36 6.27 6.43 -25.00
CA GLU A 36 6.95 6.14 -26.25
C GLU A 36 6.35 4.83 -26.74
N THR A 37 5.29 4.94 -27.53
CA THR A 37 4.74 3.84 -28.31
C THR A 37 5.67 3.61 -29.50
N GLU A 38 6.96 3.47 -29.26
CA GLU A 38 7.83 2.84 -30.25
C GLU A 38 7.60 1.33 -30.12
N GLY A 39 6.56 0.84 -30.80
CA GLY A 39 6.31 -0.60 -30.99
C GLY A 39 5.58 -1.34 -29.87
N ALA A 40 5.27 -0.73 -28.72
CA ALA A 40 4.43 -1.36 -27.71
C ALA A 40 2.97 -1.41 -28.20
N SER A 41 2.46 -2.60 -28.51
CA SER A 41 1.03 -2.77 -28.81
C SER A 41 0.20 -2.19 -27.67
N ALA A 42 -0.81 -1.38 -28.01
CA ALA A 42 -1.71 -0.82 -27.02
C ALA A 42 -2.21 -1.95 -26.10
N GLN A 43 -1.96 -1.82 -24.80
CA GLN A 43 -2.31 -2.86 -23.82
C GLN A 43 -3.78 -3.25 -24.01
N SER A 44 -4.04 -4.54 -24.29
CA SER A 44 -5.40 -5.04 -24.46
C SER A 44 -6.26 -4.72 -23.23
N SER A 45 -7.54 -4.40 -23.43
CA SER A 45 -8.49 -4.11 -22.36
C SER A 45 -8.51 -5.22 -21.30
N TRP A 46 -8.33 -6.48 -21.72
CA TRP A 46 -8.24 -7.61 -20.80
C TRP A 46 -6.96 -7.59 -19.97
N ALA A 47 -5.81 -7.27 -20.57
CA ALA A 47 -4.55 -7.17 -19.84
C ALA A 47 -4.59 -6.03 -18.81
N ALA A 48 -5.18 -4.88 -19.17
CA ALA A 48 -5.39 -3.76 -18.26
C ALA A 48 -6.31 -4.12 -17.09
N PHE A 49 -7.44 -4.77 -17.38
CA PHE A 49 -8.37 -5.25 -16.35
C PHE A 49 -7.68 -6.24 -15.41
N ARG A 50 -6.96 -7.23 -15.95
CA ARG A 50 -6.30 -8.26 -15.16
C ARG A 50 -5.19 -7.70 -14.29
N LEU A 51 -4.41 -6.74 -14.79
CA LEU A 51 -3.40 -6.04 -14.01
C LEU A 51 -4.06 -5.25 -12.86
N GLY A 52 -5.12 -4.49 -13.13
CA GLY A 52 -5.86 -3.76 -12.09
C GLY A 52 -6.49 -4.68 -11.04
N PHE A 53 -7.14 -5.75 -11.49
CA PHE A 53 -7.75 -6.76 -10.61
C PHE A 53 -6.71 -7.43 -9.72
N LEU A 54 -5.60 -7.92 -10.28
CA LEU A 54 -4.54 -8.57 -9.51
C LEU A 54 -3.87 -7.59 -8.55
N THR A 55 -3.63 -6.35 -8.97
CA THR A 55 -3.05 -5.31 -8.09
C THR A 55 -3.96 -5.04 -6.89
N ASN A 56 -5.28 -5.06 -7.08
CA ASN A 56 -6.24 -4.86 -6.00
C ASN A 56 -6.37 -6.11 -5.11
N ALA A 57 -6.51 -7.29 -5.70
CA ALA A 57 -6.68 -8.56 -4.99
C ALA A 57 -5.43 -8.94 -4.17
N LEU A 58 -4.23 -8.61 -4.67
CA LEU A 58 -2.96 -8.84 -3.98
C LEU A 58 -2.59 -7.71 -3.02
N ASN A 59 -3.44 -6.71 -2.80
CA ASN A 59 -3.16 -5.63 -1.86
C ASN A 59 -3.42 -6.10 -0.42
N PRO A 60 -2.38 -6.42 0.37
CA PRO A 60 -2.57 -6.97 1.71
C PRO A 60 -3.30 -5.99 2.64
N LYS A 61 -3.22 -4.68 2.39
CA LYS A 61 -3.94 -3.67 3.17
C LYS A 61 -5.45 -3.79 3.00
N ALA A 62 -5.91 -4.02 1.77
CA ALA A 62 -7.34 -4.22 1.49
C ALA A 62 -7.84 -5.50 2.16
N THR A 63 -7.10 -6.60 2.01
CA THR A 63 -7.43 -7.88 2.65
C THR A 63 -7.56 -7.75 4.17
N LEU A 64 -6.56 -7.14 4.82
CA LEU A 64 -6.57 -6.95 6.28
C LEU A 64 -7.73 -6.05 6.73
N PHE A 65 -8.04 -4.99 5.97
CA PHE A 65 -9.19 -4.13 6.25
C PHE A 65 -10.51 -4.92 6.20
N PHE A 66 -10.75 -5.68 5.13
CA PHE A 66 -11.97 -6.48 5.01
C PHE A 66 -12.07 -7.54 6.09
N VAL A 67 -10.97 -8.25 6.40
CA VAL A 67 -10.92 -9.23 7.50
C VAL A 67 -11.26 -8.56 8.84
N SER A 68 -10.67 -7.40 9.14
CA SER A 68 -10.96 -6.65 10.36
C SER A 68 -12.41 -6.21 10.43
N LEU A 69 -12.98 -5.69 9.33
CA LEU A 69 -14.35 -5.24 9.27
C LEU A 69 -15.34 -6.41 9.46
N PHE A 70 -15.10 -7.51 8.77
CA PHE A 70 -15.90 -8.73 8.92
C PHE A 70 -15.84 -9.28 10.35
N SER A 71 -14.69 -9.23 11.00
CA SER A 71 -14.56 -9.63 12.41
C SER A 71 -15.40 -8.79 13.37
N VAL A 72 -15.71 -7.54 13.02
CA VAL A 72 -16.54 -6.65 13.85
C VAL A 72 -18.03 -6.80 13.52
N VAL A 73 -18.36 -7.04 12.25
CA VAL A 73 -19.74 -7.09 11.74
C VAL A 73 -20.38 -8.48 11.91
N ILE A 74 -19.60 -9.55 11.83
CA ILE A 74 -20.11 -10.93 11.94
C ILE A 74 -19.94 -11.40 13.39
N SER A 75 -21.06 -11.72 14.03
CA SER A 75 -21.07 -12.45 15.30
C SER A 75 -21.19 -13.95 15.01
N PRO A 76 -20.65 -14.87 15.85
CA PRO A 76 -20.69 -16.31 15.59
C PRO A 76 -22.09 -16.91 15.36
N GLY A 77 -23.15 -16.22 15.76
CA GLY A 77 -24.55 -16.63 15.57
C GLY A 77 -25.22 -16.10 14.30
N THR A 78 -24.54 -15.35 13.44
CA THR A 78 -25.16 -14.78 12.23
C THR A 78 -25.36 -15.85 11.15
N PRO A 79 -26.56 -15.97 10.54
CA PRO A 79 -26.82 -16.92 9.46
C PRO A 79 -25.90 -16.67 8.24
N LEU A 80 -25.42 -17.76 7.62
CA LEU A 80 -24.51 -17.70 6.46
C LEU A 80 -25.08 -16.86 5.30
N ALA A 81 -26.41 -16.86 5.11
CA ALA A 81 -27.08 -16.05 4.10
C ALA A 81 -26.92 -14.53 4.35
N LEU A 82 -26.99 -14.08 5.61
CA LEU A 82 -26.76 -12.68 5.97
C LEU A 82 -25.29 -12.29 5.79
N GLN A 83 -24.38 -13.20 6.15
CA GLN A 83 -22.94 -13.00 5.95
C GLN A 83 -22.59 -12.87 4.46
N ALA A 84 -23.17 -13.71 3.61
CA ALA A 84 -23.05 -13.61 2.16
C ALA A 84 -23.65 -12.30 1.62
N GLY A 85 -24.79 -11.86 2.19
CA GLY A 85 -25.41 -10.57 1.87
C GLY A 85 -24.49 -9.38 2.16
N TYR A 86 -23.86 -9.33 3.33
CA TYR A 86 -22.88 -8.28 3.65
C TYR A 86 -21.66 -8.31 2.72
N GLY A 87 -21.14 -9.50 2.40
CA GLY A 87 -20.05 -9.63 1.45
C GLY A 87 -20.41 -9.14 0.04
N LEU A 88 -21.59 -9.50 -0.44
CA LEU A 88 -22.09 -9.06 -1.75
C LEU A 88 -22.30 -7.55 -1.78
N TYR A 89 -22.93 -6.98 -0.74
CA TYR A 89 -23.11 -5.54 -0.63
C TYR A 89 -21.78 -4.78 -0.65
N MET A 90 -20.81 -5.20 0.17
CA MET A 90 -19.48 -4.58 0.23
C MET A 90 -18.76 -4.69 -1.12
N ALA A 91 -18.85 -5.84 -1.79
CA ALA A 91 -18.25 -6.04 -3.11
C ALA A 91 -18.87 -5.12 -4.17
N ILE A 92 -20.20 -5.00 -4.20
CA ILE A 92 -20.90 -4.11 -5.13
C ILE A 92 -20.58 -2.65 -4.84
N ALA A 93 -20.65 -2.22 -3.58
CA ALA A 93 -20.36 -0.85 -3.19
C ALA A 93 -18.91 -0.45 -3.56
N THR A 94 -17.95 -1.32 -3.27
CA THR A 94 -16.53 -1.11 -3.61
C THR A 94 -16.31 -1.11 -5.13
N GLY A 95 -16.97 -2.03 -5.84
CA GLY A 95 -16.90 -2.13 -7.30
C GLY A 95 -17.48 -0.90 -7.99
N LEU A 96 -18.65 -0.43 -7.57
CA LEU A 96 -19.28 0.80 -8.08
C LEU A 96 -18.41 2.03 -7.79
N TRP A 97 -17.85 2.12 -6.58
CA TRP A 97 -16.92 3.19 -6.23
C TRP A 97 -15.70 3.21 -7.17
N PHE A 98 -15.04 2.06 -7.38
CA PHE A 98 -13.90 1.99 -8.29
C PHE A 98 -14.27 2.23 -9.75
N ALA A 99 -15.44 1.76 -10.21
CA ALA A 99 -15.93 2.05 -11.56
C ALA A 99 -16.16 3.55 -11.76
N MET A 100 -16.77 4.22 -10.77
CA MET A 100 -16.97 5.66 -10.79
C MET A 100 -15.63 6.41 -10.85
N VAL A 101 -14.66 6.03 -10.01
CA VAL A 101 -13.31 6.61 -10.03
C VAL A 101 -12.63 6.37 -11.39
N ALA A 102 -12.70 5.16 -11.94
CA ALA A 102 -12.11 4.83 -13.23
C ALA A 102 -12.70 5.67 -14.37
N VAL A 103 -14.03 5.83 -14.41
CA VAL A 103 -14.72 6.68 -15.39
C VAL A 103 -14.29 8.15 -15.22
N PHE A 104 -14.22 8.64 -13.98
CA PHE A 104 -13.78 10.00 -13.69
C PHE A 104 -12.36 10.28 -14.22
N PHE A 105 -11.41 9.38 -13.97
CA PHE A 105 -10.03 9.52 -14.47
C PHE A 105 -9.88 9.28 -15.97
N THR A 106 -10.84 8.60 -16.61
CA THR A 106 -10.88 8.42 -18.06
C THR A 106 -11.30 9.70 -18.79
N HIS A 107 -11.94 10.65 -18.09
CA HIS A 107 -12.37 11.90 -18.69
C HIS A 107 -11.19 12.73 -19.25
N PRO A 108 -11.19 13.14 -20.54
CA PRO A 108 -10.02 13.75 -21.20
C PRO A 108 -9.46 15.01 -20.54
N LYS A 109 -10.30 15.77 -19.84
CA LYS A 109 -9.88 16.96 -19.07
C LYS A 109 -9.13 16.56 -17.79
N VAL A 110 -9.63 15.54 -17.08
CA VAL A 110 -9.04 15.02 -15.83
C VAL A 110 -7.71 14.33 -16.16
N ARG A 111 -7.69 13.48 -17.19
CA ARG A 111 -6.47 12.79 -17.64
C ARG A 111 -5.34 13.75 -18.02
N ARG A 112 -5.65 14.87 -18.69
CA ARG A 112 -4.66 15.91 -19.04
C ARG A 112 -4.14 16.65 -17.81
N GLY A 113 -5.03 17.04 -16.89
CA GLY A 113 -4.62 17.65 -15.63
C GLY A 113 -3.78 16.72 -14.78
N PHE A 114 -4.18 15.45 -14.69
CA PHE A 114 -3.46 14.40 -13.95
C PHE A 114 -2.10 14.11 -14.57
N SER A 115 -1.96 14.06 -15.90
CA SER A 115 -0.65 13.87 -16.55
C SER A 115 0.32 15.01 -16.20
N ARG A 116 -0.17 16.25 -16.12
CA ARG A 116 0.64 17.41 -15.72
C ARG A 116 1.00 17.39 -14.23
N PHE A 117 0.11 16.90 -13.38
CA PHE A 117 0.31 16.84 -11.93
C PHE A 117 0.95 15.52 -11.45
N GLY A 118 1.00 14.51 -12.31
CA GLY A 118 1.39 13.14 -11.98
C GLY A 118 2.81 13.08 -11.42
N HIS A 119 3.75 13.80 -12.03
CA HIS A 119 5.12 13.88 -11.52
C HIS A 119 5.20 14.50 -10.12
N TRP A 120 4.28 15.40 -9.74
CA TRP A 120 4.26 15.99 -8.40
C TRP A 120 3.64 15.00 -7.40
N LEU A 121 2.59 14.29 -7.81
CA LEU A 121 2.01 13.19 -7.05
C LEU A 121 3.05 12.09 -6.77
N ASP A 122 3.83 11.70 -7.78
CA ASP A 122 4.91 10.73 -7.65
C ASP A 122 5.98 11.25 -6.68
N ARG A 123 6.39 12.52 -6.79
CA ARG A 123 7.37 13.11 -5.86
C ARG A 123 6.85 13.21 -4.44
N MET A 124 5.56 13.54 -4.25
CA MET A 124 4.93 13.51 -2.93
C MET A 124 4.93 12.10 -2.34
N MET A 125 4.52 11.09 -3.12
CA MET A 125 4.57 9.69 -2.69
C MET A 125 6.00 9.27 -2.36
N GLY A 126 6.97 9.63 -3.19
CA GLY A 126 8.37 9.39 -2.93
C GLY A 126 8.84 10.02 -1.62
N GLY A 127 8.43 11.26 -1.33
CA GLY A 127 8.71 11.92 -0.05
C GLY A 127 8.08 11.19 1.14
N ILE A 128 6.82 10.79 1.04
CA ILE A 128 6.12 10.03 2.10
C ILE A 128 6.80 8.67 2.33
N LEU A 129 7.14 7.94 1.27
CA LEU A 129 7.82 6.65 1.37
C LEU A 129 9.23 6.80 1.96
N LEU A 130 9.95 7.87 1.63
CA LEU A 130 11.24 8.20 2.23
C LEU A 130 11.10 8.44 3.74
N LEU A 131 10.08 9.20 4.16
CA LEU A 131 9.79 9.43 5.57
C LEU A 131 9.42 8.13 6.30
N LEU A 132 8.58 7.29 5.70
CA LEU A 132 8.21 6.00 6.28
C LEU A 132 9.41 5.06 6.39
N ALA A 133 10.29 5.03 5.39
CA ALA A 133 11.53 4.25 5.45
C ALA A 133 12.44 4.75 6.58
N GLY A 134 12.61 6.07 6.71
CA GLY A 134 13.38 6.69 7.80
C GLY A 134 12.79 6.37 9.18
N GLN A 135 11.47 6.50 9.34
CA GLN A 135 10.77 6.15 10.57
C GLN A 135 10.90 4.65 10.89
N LEU A 136 10.83 3.79 9.88
CA LEU A 136 11.00 2.35 10.05
C LEU A 136 12.40 2.02 10.56
N LEU A 137 13.45 2.63 9.98
CA LEU A 137 14.84 2.49 10.42
C LEU A 137 15.07 3.05 11.83
N LEU A 138 14.53 4.22 12.14
CA LEU A 138 14.58 4.78 13.50
C LEU A 138 13.92 3.84 14.51
N SER A 139 12.75 3.28 14.18
CA SER A 139 12.07 2.32 15.04
C SER A 139 12.85 1.00 15.23
N THR A 140 13.67 0.60 14.24
CA THR A 140 14.55 -0.56 14.39
C THR A 140 15.72 -0.29 15.33
N VAL A 141 16.29 0.92 15.28
CA VAL A 141 17.44 1.30 16.12
C VAL A 141 16.98 1.61 17.55
N THR A 142 15.93 2.42 17.73
CA THR A 142 15.41 2.78 19.05
C THR A 142 14.73 1.61 19.75
N GLY A 143 14.17 0.65 19.01
CA GLY A 143 13.59 -0.57 19.57
C GLY A 143 14.60 -1.59 20.09
N SER A 144 15.91 -1.26 20.11
CA SER A 144 16.98 -2.20 20.46
C SER A 144 17.55 -2.09 21.89
N GLU A 145 17.21 -1.11 22.73
CA GLU A 145 17.56 -1.14 24.18
C GLU A 145 16.65 -0.26 25.07
N PRO A 146 16.54 -0.60 26.38
CA PRO A 146 17.24 0.27 27.34
C PRO A 146 18.39 -0.47 28.04
N PRO A 147 19.53 0.19 28.33
CA PRO A 147 20.49 -0.33 29.29
C PRO A 147 19.77 -0.49 30.62
N SER A 148 19.59 -1.74 31.03
CA SER A 148 19.14 -2.05 32.38
C SER A 148 20.16 -1.46 33.35
N ALA A 149 19.71 -0.50 34.17
CA ALA A 149 20.51 0.06 35.23
C ALA A 149 21.07 -1.09 36.10
N PRO A 150 22.36 -1.03 36.52
CA PRO A 150 22.86 -1.99 37.50
C PRO A 150 22.04 -1.84 38.79
N SER A 151 21.37 -2.92 39.18
CA SER A 151 20.71 -3.08 40.48
C SER A 151 21.69 -2.70 41.60
N PRO A 152 21.32 -1.83 42.56
CA PRO A 152 22.20 -1.55 43.68
C PRO A 152 22.47 -2.86 44.41
N GLY A 153 23.76 -3.18 44.51
CA GLY A 153 24.25 -4.41 45.10
C GLY A 153 23.66 -4.63 46.49
N THR A 154 23.25 -5.87 46.70
CA THR A 154 22.94 -6.48 47.99
C THR A 154 24.15 -6.34 48.90
N GLY A 155 24.17 -5.29 49.72
CA GLY A 155 25.16 -5.06 50.77
C GLY A 155 24.56 -5.47 52.11
N ARG A 156 24.97 -6.66 52.56
CA ARG A 156 25.05 -7.17 53.95
C ARG A 156 23.95 -6.79 54.95
#